data_AF-A0A4Q3AI39-F1
#
_entry.id   AF-A0A4Q3AI39-F1
#
_cell.length_a   1.000
_cell.length_b   1.000
_cell.length_c   1.000
_cell.angle_alpha   90.00
_cell.angle_beta   90.00
_cell.angle_gamma   90.00
#
_symmetry.space_group_name_H-M   'P 1'
#
loop_
_entity.id
_entity.type
_entity.pdbx_description
1 polymer ?
#
loop_
_entity_poly.entity_id
_entity_poly.type
_entity_poly.pdbx_seq_one_letter_code
_entity_poly.pdbx_strand_id
1 'polypeptide(L)'
;MTFTLTSNDITDGGVLPDAQVKAKGDTSPHLSWSGAPEGTKSYAVTCYDPDAPTGSGFWHWTVANIPADVSEISTGGPVHDYPLAVIGGSLLYVLIVGVLIAAICGYMAGLIGASNSPVSGVGILAVLGASLLLVLVFGHETDPTRTNALIAYALFTTAIIFSIATISNDNLQDLKTGQLVGATPWKQQVALVMGVVFGSLAIPLVLDLLKNTLGFVGMPGAGPNALAAPQAALISSIAKGVLGGDIDWNLIALGAGIGVAVIILDELLGKSGKMRLPPLAVGMGIYLPMGLTLLIPVGAFIGHLYNNWAKRQPNPEFAERMGVLAATGLIVGESLFGVAFAGVLAWANRNSPTPPNDAPLALMGPEFEHIAMWIAPLLFFGLIWIAYRVTKRMVLSAPPASEPPVDQDIANFR
;
A
#
# COMPACT_ATOMS: atom_id res chain seq x y z
N MET A 1 -29.70 24.54 -10.75
CA MET A 1 -29.56 24.83 -9.31
C MET A 1 -28.32 25.70 -9.15
N THR A 2 -28.30 26.59 -8.16
CA THR A 2 -27.14 27.48 -7.90
C THR A 2 -26.24 26.84 -6.86
N PHE A 3 -24.94 26.75 -7.13
CA PHE A 3 -23.96 26.28 -6.15
C PHE A 3 -23.76 27.36 -5.08
N THR A 4 -23.96 27.00 -3.81
CA THR A 4 -24.02 27.93 -2.70
C THR A 4 -23.09 27.48 -1.58
N LEU A 5 -22.39 28.43 -0.96
CA LEU A 5 -21.50 28.24 0.19
C LEU A 5 -22.05 29.04 1.38
N THR A 6 -22.14 28.43 2.55
CA THR A 6 -22.61 29.01 3.81
C THR A 6 -21.64 28.69 4.95
N SER A 7 -21.73 29.45 6.03
CA SER A 7 -20.93 29.22 7.24
C SER A 7 -21.75 29.53 8.49
N ASN A 8 -21.49 28.80 9.58
CA ASN A 8 -22.00 29.11 10.91
C ASN A 8 -21.11 30.12 11.65
N ASP A 9 -19.88 30.32 11.18
CA ASP A 9 -18.88 31.17 11.84
C ASP A 9 -18.73 32.52 11.15
N ILE A 10 -18.75 32.55 9.80
CA ILE A 10 -18.50 33.76 9.02
C ILE A 10 -19.73 34.17 8.21
N THR A 11 -19.90 35.48 8.03
CA THR A 11 -20.97 36.06 7.20
C THR A 11 -20.36 36.83 6.05
N ASP A 12 -20.92 36.67 4.85
CA ASP A 12 -20.45 37.39 3.65
C ASP A 12 -20.52 38.92 3.86
N GLY A 13 -19.46 39.62 3.48
CA GLY A 13 -19.27 41.06 3.74
C GLY A 13 -19.14 41.45 5.22
N GLY A 14 -19.20 40.50 6.15
CA GLY A 14 -19.07 40.73 7.59
C GLY A 14 -17.63 40.88 8.05
N VAL A 15 -17.46 41.37 9.28
CA VAL A 15 -16.15 41.37 9.94
C VAL A 15 -15.80 39.95 10.36
N LEU A 16 -14.57 39.52 10.07
CA LEU A 16 -14.09 38.21 10.46
C LEU A 16 -14.07 38.08 12.00
N PRO A 17 -14.73 37.07 12.60
CA PRO A 17 -14.70 36.89 14.05
C PRO A 17 -13.31 36.56 14.58
N ASP A 18 -13.10 36.83 15.87
CA ASP A 18 -11.81 36.66 16.54
C ASP A 18 -11.22 35.25 16.42
N ALA A 19 -12.07 34.21 16.37
CA ALA A 19 -11.64 32.83 16.22
C ALA A 19 -10.88 32.60 14.89
N GLN A 20 -11.28 33.27 13.82
CA GLN A 20 -10.67 33.11 12.49
C GLN A 20 -9.48 34.06 12.25
N VAL A 21 -9.15 34.94 13.21
CA VAL A 21 -8.04 35.89 13.09
C VAL A 21 -6.73 35.25 13.56
N LYS A 22 -5.68 35.32 12.74
CA LYS A 22 -4.34 34.75 13.00
C LYS A 22 -3.77 35.06 14.39
N ALA A 23 -3.87 36.31 14.83
CA ALA A 23 -3.30 36.76 16.11
C ALA A 23 -4.15 36.34 17.32
N LYS A 24 -5.29 35.69 17.08
CA LYS A 24 -6.27 35.29 18.09
C LYS A 24 -6.49 33.78 18.01
N GLY A 25 -7.56 33.32 17.34
CA GLY A 25 -7.86 31.88 17.27
C GLY A 25 -7.11 31.12 16.17
N ASP A 26 -6.79 31.76 15.04
CA ASP A 26 -6.19 31.13 13.85
C ASP A 26 -6.92 29.85 13.38
N THR A 27 -8.23 29.79 13.61
CA THR A 27 -9.09 28.64 13.36
C THR A 27 -9.77 28.76 12.00
N SER A 28 -9.74 27.71 11.16
CA SER A 28 -10.54 27.74 9.92
C SER A 28 -12.04 27.82 10.23
N PRO A 29 -12.84 28.59 9.48
CA PRO A 29 -14.28 28.65 9.70
C PRO A 29 -14.96 27.35 9.26
N HIS A 30 -16.12 27.06 9.84
CA HIS A 30 -17.06 26.09 9.29
C HIS A 30 -17.45 26.52 7.88
N LEU A 31 -17.52 25.58 6.94
CA LEU A 31 -17.99 25.81 5.57
C LEU A 31 -18.95 24.69 5.18
N SER A 32 -20.13 25.02 4.68
CA SER A 32 -21.09 24.07 4.13
C SER A 32 -21.52 24.51 2.74
N TRP A 33 -21.68 23.58 1.81
CA TRP A 33 -22.09 23.90 0.45
C TRP A 33 -23.18 22.98 -0.06
N SER A 34 -24.00 23.51 -0.96
CA SER A 34 -25.11 22.79 -1.57
C SER A 34 -25.33 23.22 -3.02
N GLY A 35 -26.09 22.42 -3.78
CA GLY A 35 -26.38 22.71 -5.18
C GLY A 35 -25.20 22.46 -6.12
N ALA A 36 -24.36 21.47 -5.80
CA ALA A 36 -23.22 21.08 -6.64
C ALA A 36 -23.70 20.73 -8.07
N PRO A 37 -23.01 21.20 -9.12
CA PRO A 37 -23.36 20.86 -10.50
C PRO A 37 -23.36 19.35 -10.73
N GLU A 38 -24.24 18.89 -11.62
CA GLU A 38 -24.25 17.49 -12.05
C GLU A 38 -22.88 17.11 -12.65
N GLY A 39 -22.37 15.95 -12.25
CA GLY A 39 -21.05 15.47 -12.68
C GLY A 39 -19.86 15.96 -11.85
N THR A 40 -20.08 16.70 -10.75
CA THR A 40 -19.02 17.08 -9.80
C THR A 40 -18.23 15.87 -9.33
N LYS A 41 -16.89 15.94 -9.41
CA LYS A 41 -15.97 14.86 -9.03
C LYS A 41 -15.22 15.13 -7.71
N SER A 42 -14.98 16.39 -7.41
CA SER A 42 -14.36 16.85 -6.18
C SER A 42 -14.62 18.35 -5.99
N TYR A 43 -14.38 18.84 -4.78
CA TYR A 43 -14.37 20.27 -4.45
C TYR A 43 -12.95 20.74 -4.12
N ALA A 44 -12.76 22.05 -4.24
CA ALA A 44 -11.60 22.76 -3.72
C ALA A 44 -12.08 23.95 -2.89
N VAL A 45 -11.35 24.25 -1.83
CA VAL A 45 -11.57 25.41 -0.95
C VAL A 45 -10.30 26.23 -0.94
N THR A 46 -10.46 27.52 -1.16
CA THR A 46 -9.36 28.47 -1.12
C THR A 46 -9.76 29.70 -0.33
N CYS A 47 -8.91 30.12 0.61
CA CYS A 47 -9.03 31.40 1.29
C CYS A 47 -7.91 32.31 0.76
N TYR A 48 -8.30 33.37 0.05
CA TYR A 48 -7.39 34.29 -0.62
C TYR A 48 -7.74 35.73 -0.23
N ASP A 49 -6.73 36.46 0.23
CA ASP A 49 -6.79 37.89 0.51
C ASP A 49 -6.22 38.66 -0.71
N PRO A 50 -7.06 39.28 -1.54
CA PRO A 50 -6.60 40.09 -2.67
C PRO A 50 -5.96 41.43 -2.24
N ASP A 51 -6.24 41.90 -1.01
CA ASP A 51 -5.84 43.21 -0.52
C ASP A 51 -4.45 43.19 0.14
N ALA A 52 -3.87 42.00 0.35
CA ALA A 52 -2.55 41.86 0.94
C ALA A 52 -1.47 42.60 0.11
N PRO A 53 -0.62 43.44 0.74
CA PRO A 53 0.33 44.31 0.06
C PRO A 53 1.60 43.57 -0.40
N THR A 54 1.42 42.52 -1.20
CA THR A 54 2.49 41.63 -1.70
C THR A 54 2.68 41.71 -3.22
N GLY A 55 1.76 42.40 -3.93
CA GLY A 55 1.69 42.41 -5.40
C GLY A 55 0.95 41.21 -6.01
N SER A 56 0.60 40.19 -5.21
CA SER A 56 -0.11 38.99 -5.66
C SER A 56 -1.23 38.55 -4.69
N GLY A 57 -1.62 39.40 -3.74
CA GLY A 57 -2.45 39.01 -2.60
C GLY A 57 -1.79 37.96 -1.71
N PHE A 58 -2.58 37.26 -0.91
CA PHE A 58 -2.08 36.23 0.02
C PHE A 58 -3.03 35.04 0.09
N TRP A 59 -2.50 33.83 -0.11
CA TRP A 59 -3.27 32.59 0.05
C TRP A 59 -3.17 32.12 1.50
N HIS A 60 -4.27 32.23 2.24
CA HIS A 60 -4.37 31.79 3.64
C HIS A 60 -4.62 30.29 3.76
N TRP A 61 -5.38 29.71 2.82
CA TRP A 61 -5.75 28.30 2.87
C TRP A 61 -5.98 27.76 1.47
N THR A 62 -5.58 26.51 1.22
CA THR A 62 -5.84 25.80 -0.03
C THR A 62 -6.02 24.33 0.27
N VAL A 63 -7.20 23.81 -0.05
CA VAL A 63 -7.56 22.40 0.05
C VAL A 63 -8.16 21.99 -1.29
N ALA A 64 -7.71 20.87 -1.82
CA ALA A 64 -8.20 20.32 -3.08
C ALA A 64 -8.48 18.83 -2.91
N ASN A 65 -9.16 18.24 -3.91
CA ASN A 65 -9.56 16.83 -3.92
C ASN A 65 -10.48 16.46 -2.75
N ILE A 66 -11.30 17.40 -2.27
CA ILE A 66 -12.37 17.12 -1.32
C ILE A 66 -13.39 16.23 -2.06
N PRO A 67 -13.72 15.03 -1.55
CA PRO A 67 -14.63 14.11 -2.24
C PRO A 67 -16.00 14.74 -2.58
N ALA A 68 -16.61 14.33 -3.70
CA ALA A 68 -17.87 14.89 -4.19
C ALA A 68 -19.07 14.68 -3.24
N ASP A 69 -18.99 13.69 -2.35
CA ASP A 69 -19.95 13.36 -1.31
C ASP A 69 -19.77 14.16 -0.01
N VAL A 70 -18.70 14.95 0.12
CA VAL A 70 -18.52 15.89 1.23
C VAL A 70 -19.21 17.21 0.91
N SER A 71 -20.05 17.68 1.82
CA SER A 71 -20.79 18.95 1.70
C SER A 71 -20.49 19.93 2.83
N GLU A 72 -19.58 19.59 3.76
CA GLU A 72 -19.29 20.39 4.94
C GLU A 72 -17.85 20.16 5.44
N ILE A 73 -17.25 21.21 5.99
CA ILE A 73 -16.02 21.21 6.78
C ILE A 73 -16.32 21.92 8.10
N SER A 74 -16.08 21.25 9.22
CA SER A 74 -16.28 21.82 10.56
C SER A 74 -15.19 22.86 10.91
N THR A 75 -15.53 23.79 11.80
CA THR A 75 -14.63 24.80 12.35
C THR A 75 -13.33 24.18 12.89
N GLY A 76 -12.18 24.74 12.52
CA GLY A 76 -10.83 24.33 12.92
C GLY A 76 -10.36 23.01 12.32
N GLY A 77 -11.29 22.18 11.86
CA GLY A 77 -11.05 20.78 11.68
C GLY A 77 -10.89 20.06 13.04
N PRO A 78 -11.05 18.73 13.06
CA PRO A 78 -11.14 17.93 14.29
C PRO A 78 -9.85 17.81 15.11
N VAL A 79 -8.72 18.30 14.60
CA VAL A 79 -7.41 18.26 15.28
C VAL A 79 -7.08 19.59 15.97
N HIS A 80 -7.93 20.61 15.78
CA HIS A 80 -7.67 21.98 16.22
C HIS A 80 -7.74 22.20 17.72
N ASP A 81 -8.41 21.32 18.47
CA ASP A 81 -8.57 21.50 19.91
C ASP A 81 -7.23 21.29 20.66
N TYR A 82 -6.31 20.50 20.10
CA TYR A 82 -5.02 20.16 20.72
C TYR A 82 -3.86 20.08 19.70
N PRO A 83 -3.55 21.15 18.95
CA PRO A 83 -2.64 21.08 17.81
C PRO A 83 -1.21 20.72 18.23
N LEU A 84 -0.73 21.28 19.34
CA LEU A 84 0.60 20.97 19.88
C LEU A 84 0.69 19.53 20.39
N ALA A 85 -0.35 19.02 21.06
CA ALA A 85 -0.35 17.66 21.57
C ALA A 85 -0.42 16.64 20.43
N VAL A 86 -1.22 16.91 19.40
CA VAL A 86 -1.39 15.99 18.28
C VAL A 86 -0.21 16.02 17.35
N ILE A 87 0.21 17.20 16.88
CA ILE A 87 1.37 17.32 15.98
C ILE A 87 2.63 16.90 16.73
N GLY A 88 2.87 17.46 17.92
CA GLY A 88 4.04 17.12 18.74
C GLY A 88 4.06 15.65 19.14
N GLY A 89 2.93 15.11 19.59
CA GLY A 89 2.79 13.69 19.94
C GLY A 89 2.99 12.77 18.74
N SER A 90 2.45 13.12 17.58
CA SER A 90 2.62 12.33 16.35
C SER A 90 4.04 12.40 15.81
N LEU A 91 4.70 13.57 15.85
CA LEU A 91 6.11 13.70 15.47
C LEU A 91 7.01 12.91 16.41
N LEU A 92 6.75 12.97 17.72
CA LEU A 92 7.48 12.19 18.71
C LEU A 92 7.26 10.68 18.49
N TYR A 93 6.01 10.29 18.22
CA TYR A 93 5.66 8.91 17.89
C TYR A 93 6.38 8.44 16.61
N VAL A 94 6.32 9.21 15.52
CA VAL A 94 7.02 8.94 14.26
C VAL A 94 8.53 8.86 14.49
N LEU A 95 9.12 9.73 15.31
CA LEU A 95 10.55 9.69 15.61
C LEU A 95 10.92 8.39 16.36
N ILE A 96 10.24 8.11 17.47
CA ILE A 96 10.56 6.95 18.32
C ILE A 96 10.26 5.65 17.58
N VAL A 97 9.02 5.50 17.13
CA VAL A 97 8.55 4.27 16.49
C VAL A 97 9.16 4.12 15.11
N GLY A 98 9.30 5.20 14.34
CA GLY A 98 9.98 5.16 13.04
C GLY A 98 11.43 4.73 13.14
N VAL A 99 12.21 5.21 14.12
CA VAL A 99 13.60 4.75 14.33
C VAL A 99 13.66 3.26 14.67
N LEU A 100 12.80 2.78 15.58
CA LEU A 100 12.73 1.36 15.94
C LEU A 100 12.37 0.50 14.72
N ILE A 101 11.38 0.94 13.95
CA ILE A 101 10.90 0.24 12.75
C ILE A 101 11.95 0.24 11.64
N ALA A 102 12.63 1.37 11.41
CA ALA A 102 13.74 1.46 10.47
C ALA A 102 14.86 0.47 10.83
N ALA A 103 15.23 0.39 12.12
CA ALA A 103 16.23 -0.54 12.59
C ALA A 103 15.83 -2.01 12.34
N ILE A 104 14.59 -2.38 12.66
CA ILE A 104 14.08 -3.75 12.46
C ILE A 104 13.99 -4.09 10.97
N CYS A 105 13.30 -3.26 10.19
CA CYS A 105 13.05 -3.53 8.77
C CYS A 105 14.35 -3.50 7.99
N GLY A 106 15.20 -2.50 8.25
CA GLY A 106 16.51 -2.37 7.63
C GLY A 106 17.44 -3.54 7.92
N TYR A 107 17.57 -3.95 9.19
CA TYR A 107 18.41 -5.08 9.57
C TYR A 107 17.92 -6.40 8.94
N MET A 108 16.59 -6.64 8.95
CA MET A 108 16.01 -7.81 8.28
C MET A 108 16.25 -7.78 6.77
N ALA A 109 16.10 -6.62 6.13
CA ALA A 109 16.39 -6.44 4.71
C ALA A 109 17.82 -6.83 4.35
N GLY A 110 18.79 -6.39 5.16
CA GLY A 110 20.21 -6.67 4.94
C GLY A 110 20.57 -8.16 5.08
N LEU A 111 19.90 -8.87 6.00
CA LEU A 111 20.13 -10.29 6.28
C LEU A 111 19.41 -11.24 5.31
N ILE A 112 18.10 -11.06 5.14
CA ILE A 112 17.21 -12.03 4.49
C ILE A 112 16.51 -11.48 3.24
N GLY A 113 16.79 -10.22 2.86
CA GLY A 113 16.25 -9.53 1.68
C GLY A 113 14.90 -8.83 1.92
N ALA A 114 14.54 -7.88 1.04
CA ALA A 114 13.30 -7.09 1.12
C ALA A 114 12.05 -7.95 1.29
N SER A 115 11.96 -9.02 0.52
CA SER A 115 10.73 -9.81 0.36
C SER A 115 10.32 -10.55 1.64
N ASN A 116 11.26 -10.75 2.56
CA ASN A 116 11.01 -11.38 3.87
C ASN A 116 11.03 -10.37 5.02
N SER A 117 11.09 -9.07 4.71
CA SER A 117 11.13 -8.01 5.71
C SER A 117 9.78 -7.87 6.42
N PRO A 118 9.74 -7.62 7.74
CA PRO A 118 8.51 -7.59 8.52
C PRO A 118 7.68 -6.30 8.34
N VAL A 119 7.90 -5.53 7.26
CA VAL A 119 7.28 -4.23 7.02
C VAL A 119 5.75 -4.29 7.16
N SER A 120 5.10 -5.29 6.58
CA SER A 120 3.65 -5.44 6.61
C SER A 120 3.10 -5.65 8.03
N GLY A 121 3.77 -6.47 8.85
CA GLY A 121 3.35 -6.74 10.23
C GLY A 121 3.60 -5.56 11.17
N VAL A 122 4.75 -4.90 10.98
CA VAL A 122 5.12 -3.70 11.73
C VAL A 122 4.17 -2.53 11.42
N GLY A 123 3.65 -2.46 10.20
CA GLY A 123 2.63 -1.52 9.81
C GLY A 123 1.31 -1.59 10.58
N ILE A 124 0.90 -2.79 10.97
CA ILE A 124 -0.29 -3.03 11.81
C ILE A 124 -0.06 -2.44 13.21
N LEU A 125 1.14 -2.62 13.76
CA LEU A 125 1.51 -2.05 15.05
C LEU A 125 1.60 -0.52 14.98
N ALA A 126 2.07 0.02 13.86
CA ALA A 126 2.13 1.47 13.63
C ALA A 126 0.73 2.11 13.63
N VAL A 127 -0.25 1.51 12.93
CA VAL A 127 -1.62 2.05 12.94
C VAL A 127 -2.30 1.87 14.29
N LEU A 128 -2.10 0.74 14.95
CA LEU A 128 -2.65 0.50 16.29
C LEU A 128 -2.09 1.52 17.29
N GLY A 129 -0.77 1.76 17.28
CA GLY A 129 -0.13 2.72 18.17
C GLY A 129 -0.51 4.17 17.87
N ALA A 130 -0.58 4.56 16.59
CA ALA A 130 -1.05 5.89 16.19
C ALA A 130 -2.51 6.13 16.62
N SER A 131 -3.37 5.13 16.44
CA SER A 131 -4.79 5.21 16.83
C SER A 131 -4.93 5.28 18.35
N LEU A 132 -4.18 4.46 19.11
CA LEU A 132 -4.17 4.52 20.58
C LEU A 132 -3.65 5.84 21.12
N LEU A 133 -2.63 6.44 20.49
CA LEU A 133 -2.14 7.75 20.85
C LEU A 133 -3.21 8.82 20.71
N LEU A 134 -3.99 8.78 19.62
CA LEU A 134 -5.10 9.71 19.44
C LEU A 134 -6.23 9.48 20.45
N VAL A 135 -6.56 8.22 20.77
CA VAL A 135 -7.52 7.90 21.83
C VAL A 135 -7.04 8.42 23.20
N LEU A 136 -5.73 8.40 23.48
CA LEU A 136 -5.19 8.98 24.72
C LEU A 136 -5.35 10.50 24.80
N VAL A 137 -5.35 11.20 23.66
CA VAL A 137 -5.49 12.67 23.60
C VAL A 137 -6.95 13.10 23.56
N PHE A 138 -7.78 12.43 22.75
CA PHE A 138 -9.16 12.84 22.47
C PHE A 138 -10.22 11.99 23.16
N GLY A 139 -9.86 10.84 23.72
CA GLY A 139 -10.82 9.82 24.13
C GLY A 139 -11.47 9.12 22.94
N HIS A 140 -12.56 8.40 23.20
CA HIS A 140 -13.40 7.84 22.13
C HIS A 140 -14.40 8.93 21.72
N GLU A 141 -14.23 9.46 20.50
CA GLU A 141 -15.11 10.48 19.97
C GLU A 141 -16.42 9.87 19.44
N THR A 142 -17.54 10.49 19.80
CA THR A 142 -18.88 10.02 19.42
C THR A 142 -19.42 10.73 18.17
N ASP A 143 -18.82 11.85 17.79
CA ASP A 143 -19.15 12.56 16.54
C ASP A 143 -18.50 11.85 15.33
N PRO A 144 -19.28 11.29 14.40
CA PRO A 144 -18.76 10.58 13.23
C PRO A 144 -17.80 11.42 12.38
N THR A 145 -18.03 12.74 12.28
CA THR A 145 -17.22 13.64 11.46
C THR A 145 -15.82 13.78 12.04
N ARG A 146 -15.73 13.97 13.36
CA ARG A 146 -14.46 14.07 14.09
C ARG A 146 -13.72 12.74 14.10
N THR A 147 -14.43 11.63 14.34
CA THR A 147 -13.84 10.28 14.32
C THR A 147 -13.25 9.94 12.96
N ASN A 148 -13.93 10.23 11.85
CA ASN A 148 -13.43 9.98 10.50
C ASN A 148 -12.11 10.71 10.20
N ALA A 149 -11.97 11.94 10.69
CA ALA A 149 -10.77 12.70 10.45
C ALA A 149 -9.61 12.30 11.39
N LEU A 150 -9.90 11.88 12.64
CA LEU A 150 -8.90 11.24 13.50
C LEU A 150 -8.40 9.94 12.86
N ILE A 151 -9.28 9.15 12.26
CA ILE A 151 -8.91 7.97 11.48
C ILE A 151 -8.00 8.36 10.31
N ALA A 152 -8.40 9.37 9.52
CA ALA A 152 -7.57 9.85 8.40
C ALA A 152 -6.18 10.32 8.87
N TYR A 153 -6.13 11.03 10.00
CA TYR A 153 -4.89 11.49 10.60
C TYR A 153 -4.01 10.34 11.12
N ALA A 154 -4.59 9.32 11.76
CA ALA A 154 -3.89 8.10 12.17
C ALA A 154 -3.31 7.36 10.97
N LEU A 155 -4.09 7.22 9.89
CA LEU A 155 -3.64 6.59 8.64
C LEU A 155 -2.52 7.39 7.97
N PHE A 156 -2.60 8.72 7.97
CA PHE A 156 -1.54 9.59 7.47
C PHE A 156 -0.24 9.44 8.28
N THR A 157 -0.34 9.48 9.61
CA THR A 157 0.80 9.25 10.52
C THR A 157 1.43 7.88 10.28
N THR A 158 0.59 6.86 10.09
CA THR A 158 1.00 5.49 9.75
C THR A 158 1.72 5.44 8.40
N ALA A 159 1.24 6.16 7.38
CA ALA A 159 1.87 6.20 6.06
C ALA A 159 3.30 6.77 6.11
N ILE A 160 3.56 7.76 6.98
CA ILE A 160 4.91 8.29 7.22
C ILE A 160 5.81 7.19 7.79
N ILE A 161 5.33 6.45 8.79
CA ILE A 161 6.08 5.35 9.41
C ILE A 161 6.36 4.22 8.41
N PHE A 162 5.39 3.88 7.56
CA PHE A 162 5.58 2.93 6.46
C PHE A 162 6.63 3.41 5.46
N SER A 163 6.66 4.71 5.16
CA SER A 163 7.68 5.30 4.28
C SER A 163 9.07 5.17 4.92
N ILE A 164 9.20 5.40 6.23
CA ILE A 164 10.44 5.17 6.97
C ILE A 164 10.87 3.69 6.88
N ALA A 165 9.92 2.77 7.10
CA ALA A 165 10.19 1.33 7.07
C ALA A 165 10.69 0.85 5.70
N THR A 166 9.99 1.25 4.63
CA THR A 166 10.28 0.85 3.25
C THR A 166 11.58 1.47 2.74
N ILE A 167 11.80 2.77 2.96
CA ILE A 167 13.04 3.44 2.56
C ILE A 167 14.24 2.88 3.31
N SER A 168 14.11 2.58 4.61
CA SER A 168 15.21 1.97 5.36
C SER A 168 15.54 0.56 4.87
N ASN A 169 14.52 -0.22 4.50
CA ASN A 169 14.66 -1.56 3.93
C ASN A 169 15.40 -1.55 2.58
N ASP A 170 14.98 -0.67 1.69
CA ASP A 170 15.53 -0.57 0.34
C ASP A 170 16.95 0.02 0.36
N ASN A 171 17.17 1.08 1.14
CA ASN A 171 18.49 1.71 1.26
C ASN A 171 19.58 0.73 1.73
N LEU A 172 19.29 -0.17 2.68
CA LEU A 172 20.30 -1.14 3.14
C LEU A 172 20.62 -2.22 2.09
N GLN A 173 19.64 -2.61 1.26
CA GLN A 173 19.90 -3.53 0.15
C GLN A 173 20.67 -2.87 -0.98
N ASP A 174 20.35 -1.60 -1.27
CA ASP A 174 21.06 -0.84 -2.27
C ASP A 174 22.51 -0.61 -1.84
N LEU A 175 22.76 -0.21 -0.60
CA LEU A 175 24.12 -0.04 -0.09
C LEU A 175 24.92 -1.36 -0.14
N LYS A 176 24.29 -2.49 0.20
CA LYS A 176 24.91 -3.82 0.09
C LYS A 176 25.25 -4.15 -1.37
N THR A 177 24.29 -3.99 -2.28
CA THR A 177 24.49 -4.27 -3.72
C THR A 177 25.53 -3.33 -4.31
N GLY A 178 25.49 -2.06 -3.93
CA GLY A 178 26.44 -1.03 -4.33
C GLY A 178 27.86 -1.37 -3.92
N GLN A 179 28.05 -1.82 -2.68
CA GLN A 179 29.33 -2.31 -2.20
C GLN A 179 29.82 -3.51 -3.04
N LEU A 180 28.95 -4.47 -3.36
CA LEU A 180 29.30 -5.66 -4.14
C LEU A 180 29.72 -5.33 -5.58
N VAL A 181 29.14 -4.30 -6.20
CA VAL A 181 29.47 -3.88 -7.58
C VAL A 181 30.46 -2.71 -7.66
N GLY A 182 31.00 -2.26 -6.51
CA GLY A 182 31.95 -1.14 -6.45
C GLY A 182 31.35 0.26 -6.73
N ALA A 183 30.04 0.44 -6.54
CA ALA A 183 29.38 1.73 -6.68
C ALA A 183 29.62 2.65 -5.47
N THR A 184 29.60 3.97 -5.68
CA THR A 184 29.74 4.95 -4.60
C THR A 184 28.40 5.26 -3.93
N PRO A 185 28.35 5.32 -2.57
CA PRO A 185 27.09 5.53 -1.84
C PRO A 185 26.32 6.80 -2.24
N TRP A 186 27.02 7.90 -2.55
CA TRP A 186 26.39 9.15 -2.97
C TRP A 186 25.53 9.00 -4.23
N LYS A 187 26.01 8.27 -5.24
CA LYS A 187 25.25 8.07 -6.49
C LYS A 187 23.97 7.27 -6.24
N GLN A 188 24.02 6.32 -5.30
CA GLN A 188 22.87 5.52 -4.92
C GLN A 188 21.82 6.36 -4.19
N GLN A 189 22.24 7.21 -3.26
CA GLN A 189 21.34 8.12 -2.56
C GLN A 189 20.63 9.08 -3.53
N VAL A 190 21.36 9.64 -4.49
CA VAL A 190 20.75 10.50 -5.54
C VAL A 190 19.74 9.71 -6.38
N ALA A 191 20.08 8.49 -6.79
CA ALA A 191 19.17 7.61 -7.54
C ALA A 191 17.90 7.26 -6.73
N LEU A 192 18.04 6.97 -5.44
CA LEU A 192 16.93 6.70 -4.53
C LEU A 192 15.99 7.90 -4.40
N VAL A 193 16.54 9.10 -4.18
CA VAL A 193 15.72 10.33 -4.10
C VAL A 193 14.96 10.56 -5.39
N MET A 194 15.61 10.41 -6.55
CA MET A 194 14.92 10.48 -7.84
C MET A 194 13.82 9.41 -7.96
N GLY A 195 14.12 8.17 -7.57
CA GLY A 195 13.16 7.05 -7.59
C GLY A 195 11.92 7.34 -6.75
N VAL A 196 12.08 7.91 -5.55
CA VAL A 196 10.96 8.32 -4.69
C VAL A 196 10.13 9.43 -5.34
N VAL A 197 10.76 10.40 -6.00
CA VAL A 197 10.04 11.48 -6.72
C VAL A 197 9.25 10.93 -7.90
N PHE A 198 9.85 10.08 -8.72
CA PHE A 198 9.13 9.45 -9.84
C PHE A 198 8.00 8.53 -9.34
N GLY A 199 8.26 7.75 -8.29
CA GLY A 199 7.27 6.88 -7.67
C GLY A 199 6.09 7.66 -7.09
N SER A 200 6.34 8.77 -6.39
CA SER A 200 5.28 9.60 -5.80
C SER A 200 4.44 10.34 -6.85
N LEU A 201 4.98 10.59 -8.05
CA LEU A 201 4.24 11.13 -9.18
C LEU A 201 3.45 10.05 -9.94
N ALA A 202 4.01 8.86 -10.12
CA ALA A 202 3.42 7.79 -10.91
C ALA A 202 2.34 6.99 -10.15
N ILE A 203 2.58 6.66 -8.88
CA ILE A 203 1.70 5.78 -8.10
C ILE A 203 0.30 6.37 -7.91
N PRO A 204 0.13 7.65 -7.53
CA PRO A 204 -1.21 8.24 -7.41
C PRO A 204 -2.00 8.22 -8.73
N LEU A 205 -1.33 8.44 -9.87
CA LEU A 205 -1.97 8.38 -11.19
C LEU A 205 -2.46 6.97 -11.51
N VAL A 206 -1.64 5.95 -11.25
CA VAL A 206 -2.02 4.55 -11.45
C VAL A 206 -3.14 4.14 -10.49
N LEU A 207 -3.04 4.52 -9.21
CA LEU A 207 -4.07 4.21 -8.22
C LEU A 207 -5.39 4.90 -8.53
N ASP A 208 -5.38 6.14 -9.01
CA ASP A 208 -6.60 6.84 -9.43
C ASP A 208 -7.24 6.19 -10.66
N LEU A 209 -6.43 5.79 -11.64
CA LEU A 209 -6.89 5.01 -12.78
C LEU A 209 -7.59 3.72 -12.32
N LEU A 210 -6.91 2.91 -11.48
CA LEU A 210 -7.45 1.65 -10.97
C LEU A 210 -8.71 1.86 -10.11
N LYS A 211 -8.73 2.88 -9.26
CA LYS A 211 -9.88 3.25 -8.42
C LYS A 211 -11.10 3.57 -9.28
N ASN A 212 -10.92 4.36 -10.33
CA ASN A 212 -12.02 4.84 -11.17
C ASN A 212 -12.51 3.80 -12.18
N THR A 213 -11.70 2.78 -12.51
CA THR A 213 -12.08 1.73 -13.48
C THR A 213 -12.54 0.43 -12.84
N LEU A 214 -11.78 -0.09 -11.87
CA LEU A 214 -12.05 -1.38 -11.23
C LEU A 214 -12.60 -1.21 -9.82
N GLY A 215 -12.21 -0.14 -9.14
CA GLY A 215 -12.51 0.06 -7.72
C GLY A 215 -11.72 -0.92 -6.84
N PHE A 216 -11.90 -0.78 -5.53
CA PHE A 216 -11.33 -1.72 -4.56
C PHE A 216 -12.43 -2.29 -3.67
N VAL A 217 -12.27 -3.55 -3.28
CA VAL A 217 -13.24 -4.26 -2.43
C VAL A 217 -13.49 -3.45 -1.15
N GLY A 218 -14.77 -3.21 -0.85
CA GLY A 218 -15.21 -2.45 0.32
C GLY A 218 -15.45 -0.96 0.07
N MET A 219 -15.17 -0.44 -1.12
CA MET A 219 -15.59 0.93 -1.50
C MET A 219 -17.03 0.99 -2.02
N PRO A 220 -17.74 2.12 -1.82
CA PRO A 220 -19.03 2.36 -2.47
C PRO A 220 -18.91 2.23 -3.99
N GLY A 221 -19.79 1.44 -4.62
CA GLY A 221 -19.77 1.21 -6.06
C GLY A 221 -18.74 0.18 -6.55
N ALA A 222 -18.08 -0.55 -5.65
CA ALA A 222 -17.19 -1.65 -6.02
C ALA A 222 -17.97 -2.80 -6.69
N GLY A 223 -17.65 -3.08 -7.95
CA GLY A 223 -18.24 -4.18 -8.71
C GLY A 223 -17.63 -5.56 -8.37
N PRO A 224 -18.10 -6.64 -9.03
CA PRO A 224 -17.58 -7.99 -8.81
C PRO A 224 -16.09 -8.17 -9.16
N ASN A 225 -15.56 -7.29 -10.03
CA ASN A 225 -14.16 -7.29 -10.46
C ASN A 225 -13.27 -6.32 -9.67
N ALA A 226 -13.75 -5.83 -8.52
CA ALA A 226 -12.98 -4.88 -7.71
C ALA A 226 -11.69 -5.48 -7.17
N LEU A 227 -10.65 -4.65 -7.11
CA LEU A 227 -9.32 -5.07 -6.68
C LEU A 227 -9.31 -5.35 -5.18
N ALA A 228 -8.70 -6.46 -4.78
CA ALA A 228 -8.52 -6.77 -3.38
C ALA A 228 -7.35 -5.96 -2.80
N ALA A 229 -7.61 -5.17 -1.76
CA ALA A 229 -6.58 -4.46 -0.99
C ALA A 229 -6.61 -4.91 0.48
N PRO A 230 -6.33 -6.20 0.78
CA PRO A 230 -6.54 -6.77 2.12
C PRO A 230 -5.70 -6.08 3.20
N GLN A 231 -4.47 -5.66 2.87
CA GLN A 231 -3.58 -4.97 3.81
C GLN A 231 -4.10 -3.56 4.15
N ALA A 232 -4.53 -2.80 3.15
CA ALA A 232 -5.12 -1.48 3.36
C ALA A 232 -6.45 -1.57 4.13
N ALA A 233 -7.27 -2.58 3.81
CA ALA A 233 -8.51 -2.86 4.51
C ALA A 233 -8.26 -3.18 6.00
N LEU A 234 -7.28 -4.04 6.31
CA LEU A 234 -6.91 -4.37 7.69
C LEU A 234 -6.45 -3.13 8.47
N ILE A 235 -5.56 -2.32 7.89
CA ILE A 235 -5.04 -1.09 8.51
C ILE A 235 -6.19 -0.10 8.77
N SER A 236 -7.09 0.10 7.79
CA SER A 236 -8.25 0.97 7.94
C SER A 236 -9.24 0.47 9.00
N SER A 237 -9.53 -0.83 9.02
CA SER A 237 -10.44 -1.45 9.99
C SER A 237 -9.91 -1.38 11.41
N ILE A 238 -8.60 -1.53 11.62
CA ILE A 238 -7.98 -1.36 12.94
C ILE A 238 -8.10 0.09 13.41
N ALA A 239 -7.76 1.06 12.55
CA ALA A 239 -7.90 2.47 12.90
C ALA A 239 -9.35 2.83 13.26
N LYS A 240 -10.31 2.38 12.45
CA LYS A 240 -11.75 2.56 12.69
C LYS A 240 -12.21 1.91 13.98
N GLY A 241 -11.83 0.66 14.22
CA GLY A 241 -12.24 -0.07 15.41
C GLY A 241 -11.67 0.54 16.70
N VAL A 242 -10.40 0.96 16.69
CA VAL A 242 -9.76 1.56 17.87
C VAL A 242 -10.34 2.94 18.17
N LEU A 243 -10.48 3.81 17.16
CA LEU A 243 -10.97 5.18 17.36
C LEU A 243 -12.48 5.24 17.55
N GLY A 244 -13.24 4.36 16.89
CA GLY A 244 -14.68 4.25 17.03
C GLY A 244 -15.15 3.48 18.26
N GLY A 245 -14.24 2.78 18.95
CA GLY A 245 -14.56 2.00 20.15
C GLY A 245 -15.20 0.63 19.89
N ASP A 246 -15.24 0.18 18.63
CA ASP A 246 -15.86 -1.08 18.21
C ASP A 246 -14.87 -2.27 18.13
N ILE A 247 -13.60 -2.07 18.52
CA ILE A 247 -12.59 -3.14 18.43
C ILE A 247 -12.81 -4.23 19.48
N ASP A 248 -12.87 -5.48 19.03
CA ASP A 248 -12.89 -6.64 19.92
C ASP A 248 -11.47 -7.00 20.38
N TRP A 249 -11.11 -6.52 21.56
CA TRP A 249 -9.81 -6.81 22.19
C TRP A 249 -9.58 -8.29 22.45
N ASN A 250 -10.63 -9.10 22.61
CA ASN A 250 -10.47 -10.54 22.80
C ASN A 250 -9.94 -11.21 21.53
N LEU A 251 -10.39 -10.76 20.35
CA LEU A 251 -9.87 -11.27 19.07
C LEU A 251 -8.41 -10.88 18.85
N ILE A 252 -8.02 -9.66 19.23
CA ILE A 252 -6.62 -9.22 19.18
C ILE A 252 -5.75 -10.05 20.12
N ALA A 253 -6.21 -10.25 21.37
CA ALA A 253 -5.50 -11.07 22.36
C ALA A 253 -5.40 -12.54 21.92
N LEU A 254 -6.46 -13.09 21.33
CA LEU A 254 -6.45 -14.44 20.76
C LEU A 254 -5.42 -14.55 19.62
N GLY A 255 -5.39 -13.58 18.71
CA GLY A 255 -4.40 -13.53 17.63
C GLY A 255 -2.96 -13.48 18.15
N ALA A 256 -2.70 -12.64 19.16
CA ALA A 256 -1.40 -12.59 19.84
C ALA A 256 -1.03 -13.93 20.49
N GLY A 257 -1.99 -14.57 21.17
CA GLY A 257 -1.82 -15.90 21.78
C GLY A 257 -1.51 -16.99 20.75
N ILE A 258 -2.21 -17.01 19.61
CA ILE A 258 -1.91 -17.89 18.48
C ILE A 258 -0.50 -17.64 17.96
N GLY A 259 -0.11 -16.37 17.79
CA GLY A 259 1.24 -16.01 17.36
C GLY A 259 2.34 -16.57 18.29
N VAL A 260 2.18 -16.39 19.60
CA VAL A 260 3.11 -16.96 20.59
C VAL A 260 3.14 -18.49 20.51
N ALA A 261 1.98 -19.14 20.42
CA ALA A 261 1.90 -20.59 20.31
C ALA A 261 2.61 -21.12 19.06
N VAL A 262 2.46 -20.46 17.92
CA VAL A 262 3.14 -20.82 16.66
C VAL A 262 4.65 -20.61 16.76
N ILE A 263 5.12 -19.53 17.38
CA ILE A 263 6.56 -19.30 17.63
C ILE A 263 7.15 -20.42 18.50
N ILE A 264 6.47 -20.77 19.60
CA ILE A 264 6.89 -21.86 20.48
C ILE A 264 6.93 -23.18 19.69
N LEU A 265 5.90 -23.45 18.90
CA LEU A 265 5.82 -24.66 18.10
C LEU A 265 6.95 -24.74 17.07
N ASP A 266 7.27 -23.65 16.35
CA ASP A 266 8.38 -23.60 15.40
C ASP A 266 9.72 -23.89 16.06
N GLU A 267 9.97 -23.30 17.23
CA GLU A 267 11.21 -23.50 17.99
C GLU A 267 11.34 -24.93 18.49
N LEU A 268 10.24 -25.54 18.98
CA LEU A 268 10.20 -26.94 19.39
C LEU A 268 10.41 -27.90 18.21
N LEU A 269 9.74 -27.65 17.09
CA LEU A 269 9.91 -28.43 15.87
C LEU A 269 11.35 -28.35 15.36
N GLY A 270 11.92 -27.15 15.38
CA GLY A 270 13.32 -26.89 15.05
C GLY A 270 14.31 -27.68 15.89
N LYS A 271 14.11 -27.73 17.21
CA LYS A 271 14.94 -28.53 18.13
C LYS A 271 14.78 -30.03 17.92
N SER A 272 13.59 -30.48 17.51
CA SER A 272 13.30 -31.90 17.28
C SER A 272 13.83 -32.44 15.94
N GLY A 273 14.46 -31.61 15.11
CA GLY A 273 14.92 -31.99 13.76
C GLY A 273 13.78 -32.22 12.76
N LYS A 274 12.55 -31.86 13.11
CA LYS A 274 11.38 -31.93 12.22
C LYS A 274 11.33 -30.69 11.30
N MET A 275 10.38 -30.67 10.37
CA MET A 275 10.09 -29.50 9.54
C MET A 275 9.75 -28.27 10.40
N ARG A 276 10.17 -27.09 9.95
CA ARG A 276 9.84 -25.79 10.56
C ARG A 276 8.42 -25.36 10.19
N LEU A 277 7.81 -24.55 11.05
CA LEU A 277 6.54 -23.88 10.82
C LEU A 277 6.73 -22.37 10.95
N PRO A 278 7.26 -21.69 9.91
CA PRO A 278 7.59 -20.27 10.00
C PRO A 278 6.38 -19.43 10.44
N PRO A 279 6.45 -18.71 11.58
CA PRO A 279 5.30 -17.98 12.11
C PRO A 279 4.75 -16.92 11.14
N LEU A 280 5.63 -16.28 10.38
CA LEU A 280 5.24 -15.31 9.34
C LEU A 280 4.39 -15.95 8.24
N ALA A 281 4.71 -17.19 7.83
CA ALA A 281 3.93 -17.90 6.80
C ALA A 281 2.54 -18.28 7.32
N VAL A 282 2.44 -18.69 8.59
CA VAL A 282 1.15 -18.96 9.25
C VAL A 282 0.32 -17.68 9.33
N GLY A 283 0.92 -16.57 9.79
CA GLY A 283 0.27 -15.27 9.82
C GLY A 283 -0.24 -14.83 8.44
N MET A 284 0.59 -14.96 7.41
CA MET A 284 0.22 -14.69 6.02
C MET A 284 -0.97 -15.52 5.55
N GLY A 285 -0.99 -16.82 5.88
CA GLY A 285 -2.09 -17.71 5.53
C GLY A 285 -3.41 -17.37 6.22
N ILE A 286 -3.37 -16.86 7.46
CA ILE A 286 -4.57 -16.47 8.21
C ILE A 286 -5.17 -15.17 7.68
N TYR A 287 -4.34 -14.18 7.31
CA TYR A 287 -4.85 -12.85 6.94
C TYR A 287 -5.24 -12.72 5.46
N LEU A 288 -4.57 -13.44 4.55
CA LEU A 288 -4.79 -13.27 3.12
C LEU A 288 -6.03 -14.04 2.63
N PRO A 289 -6.85 -13.45 1.75
CA PRO A 289 -7.99 -14.14 1.14
C PRO A 289 -7.60 -15.45 0.45
N MET A 290 -8.41 -16.49 0.61
CA MET A 290 -8.19 -17.81 -0.01
C MET A 290 -8.00 -17.74 -1.54
N GLY A 291 -8.71 -16.83 -2.21
CA GLY A 291 -8.56 -16.61 -3.65
C GLY A 291 -7.16 -16.16 -4.07
N LEU A 292 -6.43 -15.46 -3.18
CA LEU A 292 -5.06 -15.01 -3.43
C LEU A 292 -4.02 -16.02 -2.93
N THR A 293 -4.30 -16.73 -1.83
CA THR A 293 -3.32 -17.64 -1.22
C THR A 293 -3.26 -19.01 -1.87
N LEU A 294 -4.36 -19.51 -2.44
CA LEU A 294 -4.43 -20.88 -2.98
C LEU A 294 -3.40 -21.14 -4.10
N LEU A 295 -3.07 -20.11 -4.89
CA LEU A 295 -2.08 -20.23 -5.95
C LEU A 295 -0.63 -20.28 -5.45
N ILE A 296 -0.36 -19.85 -4.21
CA ILE A 296 0.99 -19.88 -3.62
C ILE A 296 1.48 -21.33 -3.46
N PRO A 297 0.74 -22.27 -2.83
CA PRO A 297 1.12 -23.69 -2.79
C PRO A 297 1.29 -24.32 -4.18
N VAL A 298 0.43 -23.97 -5.14
CA VAL A 298 0.51 -24.49 -6.51
C VAL A 298 1.81 -24.02 -7.18
N GLY A 299 2.12 -22.72 -7.08
CA GLY A 299 3.37 -22.15 -7.57
C GLY A 299 4.59 -22.75 -6.86
N ALA A 300 4.53 -22.95 -5.54
CA ALA A 300 5.59 -23.59 -4.77
C ALA A 300 5.83 -25.05 -5.20
N PHE A 301 4.77 -25.80 -5.49
CA PHE A 301 4.87 -27.15 -6.02
C PHE A 301 5.51 -27.18 -7.42
N ILE A 302 5.07 -26.30 -8.33
CA ILE A 302 5.67 -26.16 -9.67
C ILE A 302 7.15 -25.78 -9.56
N GLY A 303 7.47 -24.80 -8.69
CA GLY A 303 8.83 -24.39 -8.40
C GLY A 303 9.68 -25.52 -7.83
N HIS A 304 9.12 -26.35 -6.93
CA HIS A 304 9.79 -27.53 -6.40
C HIS A 304 10.14 -28.54 -7.50
N LEU A 305 9.20 -28.83 -8.42
CA LEU A 305 9.47 -29.70 -9.57
C LEU A 305 10.55 -29.13 -10.49
N TYR A 306 10.54 -27.82 -10.72
CA TYR A 306 11.57 -27.15 -11.51
C TYR A 306 12.95 -27.20 -10.83
N ASN A 307 13.02 -26.90 -9.52
CA ASN A 307 14.28 -26.92 -8.77
C ASN A 307 14.88 -28.33 -8.69
N ASN A 308 14.04 -29.36 -8.54
CA ASN A 308 14.51 -30.76 -8.61
C ASN A 308 15.13 -31.11 -9.98
N TRP A 309 14.62 -30.52 -11.06
CA TRP A 309 15.23 -30.65 -12.39
C TRP A 309 16.52 -29.81 -12.51
N ALA A 310 16.51 -28.58 -11.98
CA ALA A 310 17.63 -27.64 -12.02
C ALA A 310 18.88 -28.20 -11.31
N LYS A 311 18.69 -28.87 -10.16
CA LYS A 311 19.75 -29.56 -9.40
C LYS A 311 20.48 -30.65 -10.16
N ARG A 312 19.89 -31.16 -11.26
CA ARG A 312 20.49 -32.19 -12.12
C ARG A 312 21.25 -31.60 -13.32
N GLN A 313 21.28 -30.29 -13.46
CA GLN A 313 21.95 -29.61 -14.57
C GLN A 313 23.43 -29.36 -14.26
N PRO A 314 24.29 -29.14 -15.27
CA PRO A 314 25.70 -28.84 -15.07
C PRO A 314 25.97 -27.59 -14.22
N ASN A 315 25.08 -26.59 -14.30
CA ASN A 315 25.12 -25.39 -13.45
C ASN A 315 23.76 -25.22 -12.72
N PRO A 316 23.60 -25.85 -11.54
CA PRO A 316 22.36 -25.80 -10.77
C PRO A 316 21.92 -24.39 -10.37
N GLU A 317 22.85 -23.55 -9.90
CA GLU A 317 22.56 -22.20 -9.42
C GLU A 317 22.01 -21.31 -10.54
N PHE A 318 22.64 -21.35 -11.71
CA PHE A 318 22.13 -20.65 -12.88
C PHE A 318 20.74 -21.15 -13.29
N ALA A 319 20.56 -22.48 -13.31
CA ALA A 319 19.28 -23.08 -13.67
C ALA A 319 18.15 -22.68 -12.71
N GLU A 320 18.40 -22.69 -11.39
CA GLU A 320 17.44 -22.24 -10.38
C GLU A 320 17.14 -20.74 -10.53
N ARG A 321 18.16 -19.89 -10.72
CA ARG A 321 17.99 -18.45 -10.92
C ARG A 321 17.12 -18.13 -12.15
N MET A 322 17.30 -18.87 -13.25
CA MET A 322 16.47 -18.72 -14.44
C MET A 322 15.00 -19.08 -14.19
N GLY A 323 14.74 -20.06 -13.32
CA GLY A 323 13.38 -20.40 -12.88
C GLY A 323 12.73 -19.29 -12.06
N VAL A 324 13.50 -18.70 -11.13
CA VAL A 324 13.05 -17.53 -10.35
C VAL A 324 12.76 -16.35 -11.27
N LEU A 325 13.64 -16.06 -12.24
CA LEU A 325 13.47 -14.96 -13.19
C LEU A 325 12.20 -15.13 -14.06
N ALA A 326 11.89 -16.36 -14.48
CA ALA A 326 10.66 -16.64 -15.22
C ALA A 326 9.41 -16.38 -14.36
N ALA A 327 9.43 -16.80 -13.09
CA ALA A 327 8.33 -16.55 -12.16
C ALA A 327 8.15 -15.06 -11.84
N THR A 328 9.24 -14.32 -11.58
CA THR A 328 9.17 -12.87 -11.34
C THR A 328 8.70 -12.11 -12.57
N GLY A 329 9.09 -12.56 -13.77
CA GLY A 329 8.58 -12.02 -15.03
C GLY A 329 7.06 -12.16 -15.18
N LEU A 330 6.48 -13.28 -14.75
CA LEU A 330 5.02 -13.48 -14.75
C LEU A 330 4.31 -12.53 -13.77
N ILE A 331 4.89 -12.31 -12.58
CA ILE A 331 4.34 -11.38 -11.58
C ILE A 331 4.34 -9.94 -12.12
N VAL A 332 5.49 -9.48 -12.65
CA VAL A 332 5.60 -8.13 -13.22
C VAL A 332 4.72 -7.97 -14.47
N GLY A 333 4.67 -9.00 -15.31
CA GLY A 333 3.85 -9.02 -16.52
C GLY A 333 2.36 -8.89 -16.24
N GLU A 334 1.86 -9.57 -15.21
CA GLU A 334 0.48 -9.47 -14.75
C GLU A 334 0.15 -8.03 -14.31
N SER A 335 1.01 -7.42 -13.49
CA SER A 335 0.78 -6.06 -13.00
C SER A 335 0.82 -5.02 -14.12
N LEU A 336 1.76 -5.13 -15.07
CA LEU A 336 1.84 -4.25 -16.24
C LEU A 336 0.60 -4.41 -17.14
N PHE A 337 0.16 -5.65 -17.37
CA PHE A 337 -1.05 -5.92 -18.14
C PHE A 337 -2.29 -5.37 -17.42
N GLY A 338 -2.38 -5.51 -16.10
CA GLY A 338 -3.48 -4.98 -15.29
C GLY A 338 -3.62 -3.46 -15.43
N VAL A 339 -2.52 -2.72 -15.34
CA VAL A 339 -2.52 -1.25 -15.56
C VAL A 339 -2.90 -0.90 -16.99
N ALA A 340 -2.36 -1.60 -17.98
CA ALA A 340 -2.71 -1.38 -19.39
C ALA A 340 -4.20 -1.66 -19.66
N PHE A 341 -4.73 -2.75 -19.10
CA PHE A 341 -6.13 -3.14 -19.20
C PHE A 341 -7.06 -2.13 -18.51
N ALA A 342 -6.67 -1.61 -17.35
CA ALA A 342 -7.39 -0.50 -16.70
C ALA A 342 -7.44 0.74 -17.61
N GLY A 343 -6.35 1.05 -18.32
CA GLY A 343 -6.35 2.12 -19.34
C GLY A 343 -7.34 1.87 -20.47
N VAL A 344 -7.47 0.62 -20.93
CA VAL A 344 -8.48 0.22 -21.93
C VAL A 344 -9.89 0.38 -21.38
N LEU A 345 -10.15 -0.04 -20.13
CA LEU A 345 -11.43 0.16 -19.46
C LEU A 345 -11.80 1.64 -19.34
N ALA A 346 -10.86 2.48 -18.91
CA ALA A 346 -11.08 3.93 -18.83
C ALA A 346 -11.44 4.53 -20.19
N TRP A 347 -10.72 4.12 -21.25
CA TRP A 347 -10.98 4.59 -22.60
C TRP A 347 -12.33 4.11 -23.14
N ALA A 348 -12.68 2.83 -22.92
CA ALA A 348 -13.94 2.26 -23.37
C ALA A 348 -15.15 2.89 -22.67
N ASN A 349 -14.99 3.31 -21.41
CA ASN A 349 -16.06 3.87 -20.59
C ASN A 349 -16.11 5.40 -20.56
N ARG A 350 -15.23 6.10 -21.29
CA ARG A 350 -15.11 7.57 -21.26
C ARG A 350 -16.41 8.33 -21.59
N ASN A 351 -17.28 7.72 -22.42
CA ASN A 351 -18.53 8.32 -22.90
C ASN A 351 -19.75 7.42 -22.62
N SER A 352 -19.58 6.34 -21.85
CA SER A 352 -20.60 5.30 -21.71
C SER A 352 -21.60 5.63 -20.61
N PRO A 353 -22.91 5.49 -20.86
CA PRO A 353 -23.93 5.55 -19.81
C PRO A 353 -23.84 4.28 -18.95
N THR A 354 -24.23 4.41 -17.69
CA THR A 354 -24.32 3.31 -16.72
C THR A 354 -25.20 2.15 -17.25
N PRO A 355 -24.81 0.88 -17.04
CA PRO A 355 -23.61 0.38 -16.34
C PRO A 355 -22.34 0.35 -17.23
N PRO A 356 -21.14 0.45 -16.63
CA PRO A 356 -19.86 0.42 -17.34
C PRO A 356 -19.61 -0.90 -18.09
N ASN A 357 -18.91 -0.82 -19.22
CA ASN A 357 -18.42 -1.98 -19.96
C ASN A 357 -17.18 -2.56 -19.25
N ASP A 358 -17.38 -3.68 -18.57
CA ASP A 358 -16.33 -4.37 -17.79
C ASP A 358 -15.48 -5.32 -18.64
N ALA A 359 -15.84 -5.55 -19.90
CA ALA A 359 -15.15 -6.47 -20.80
C ALA A 359 -14.99 -5.90 -22.23
N PRO A 360 -14.30 -4.76 -22.40
CA PRO A 360 -14.17 -4.09 -23.69
C PRO A 360 -13.39 -4.89 -24.74
N LEU A 361 -12.65 -5.91 -24.31
CA LEU A 361 -11.89 -6.83 -25.16
C LEU A 361 -12.59 -8.18 -25.36
N ALA A 362 -13.84 -8.33 -24.91
CA ALA A 362 -14.60 -9.57 -25.09
C ALA A 362 -14.84 -9.84 -26.58
N LEU A 363 -14.27 -10.94 -27.08
CA LEU A 363 -14.51 -11.44 -28.44
C LEU A 363 -15.70 -12.39 -28.53
N MET A 364 -16.08 -12.99 -27.39
CA MET A 364 -17.14 -13.99 -27.27
C MET A 364 -18.22 -13.48 -26.32
N GLY A 365 -19.47 -13.79 -26.63
CA GLY A 365 -20.62 -13.39 -25.80
C GLY A 365 -20.74 -14.18 -24.49
N PRO A 366 -21.72 -13.82 -23.63
CA PRO A 366 -21.93 -14.44 -22.32
C PRO A 366 -22.15 -15.96 -22.38
N GLU A 367 -22.72 -16.46 -23.49
CA GLU A 367 -22.94 -17.90 -23.73
C GLU A 367 -21.65 -18.74 -23.58
N PHE A 368 -20.49 -18.12 -23.83
CA PHE A 368 -19.20 -18.80 -23.78
C PHE A 368 -18.63 -18.93 -22.37
N GLU A 369 -19.23 -18.29 -21.37
CA GLU A 369 -18.71 -18.24 -19.99
C GLU A 369 -18.45 -19.64 -19.42
N HIS A 370 -19.40 -20.57 -19.57
CA HIS A 370 -19.25 -21.94 -19.08
C HIS A 370 -18.08 -22.68 -19.73
N ILE A 371 -17.81 -22.43 -21.00
CA ILE A 371 -16.68 -23.03 -21.73
C ILE A 371 -15.38 -22.35 -21.29
N ALA A 372 -15.39 -21.02 -21.16
CA ALA A 372 -14.26 -20.22 -20.73
C ALA A 372 -13.76 -20.62 -19.34
N MET A 373 -14.66 -20.98 -18.41
CA MET A 373 -14.30 -21.47 -17.06
C MET A 373 -13.38 -22.69 -17.08
N TRP A 374 -13.49 -23.56 -18.10
CA TRP A 374 -12.62 -24.74 -18.25
C TRP A 374 -11.39 -24.46 -19.11
N ILE A 375 -11.53 -23.65 -20.17
CA ILE A 375 -10.44 -23.32 -21.07
C ILE A 375 -9.41 -22.40 -20.41
N ALA A 376 -9.84 -21.43 -19.60
CA ALA A 376 -8.95 -20.44 -19.00
C ALA A 376 -7.88 -21.08 -18.09
N PRO A 377 -8.21 -22.01 -17.16
CA PRO A 377 -7.20 -22.74 -16.40
C PRO A 377 -6.25 -23.55 -17.29
N LEU A 378 -6.76 -24.22 -18.32
CA LEU A 378 -5.93 -25.01 -19.25
C LEU A 378 -4.93 -24.13 -20.01
N LEU A 379 -5.38 -22.98 -20.50
CA LEU A 379 -4.51 -22.00 -21.15
C LEU A 379 -3.49 -21.42 -20.17
N PHE A 380 -3.92 -21.06 -18.96
CA PHE A 380 -3.05 -20.53 -17.91
C PHE A 380 -1.92 -21.51 -17.56
N PHE A 381 -2.24 -22.77 -17.24
CA PHE A 381 -1.23 -23.78 -16.96
C PHE A 381 -0.41 -24.16 -18.21
N GLY A 382 -1.01 -24.11 -19.40
CA GLY A 382 -0.32 -24.29 -20.68
C GLY A 382 0.75 -23.21 -20.91
N LEU A 383 0.43 -21.94 -20.66
CA LEU A 383 1.36 -20.82 -20.76
C LEU A 383 2.49 -20.92 -19.72
N ILE A 384 2.17 -21.30 -18.48
CA ILE A 384 3.19 -21.57 -17.45
C ILE A 384 4.12 -22.70 -17.92
N TRP A 385 3.56 -23.79 -18.45
CA TRP A 385 4.37 -24.89 -18.98
C TRP A 385 5.26 -24.46 -20.14
N ILE A 386 4.75 -23.66 -21.08
CA ILE A 386 5.53 -23.08 -22.18
C ILE A 386 6.66 -22.21 -21.62
N ALA A 387 6.36 -21.31 -20.69
CA ALA A 387 7.35 -20.42 -20.08
C ALA A 387 8.49 -21.22 -19.45
N TYR A 388 8.18 -22.19 -18.59
CA TYR A 388 9.21 -23.05 -17.98
C TYR A 388 9.92 -23.94 -19.02
N ARG A 389 9.26 -24.37 -20.09
CA ARG A 389 9.91 -25.13 -21.17
C ARG A 389 10.91 -24.26 -21.94
N VAL A 390 10.58 -23.00 -22.20
CA VAL A 390 11.49 -22.02 -22.81
C VAL A 390 12.67 -21.76 -21.88
N THR A 391 12.41 -21.55 -20.58
CA THR A 391 13.46 -21.39 -19.56
C THR A 391 14.41 -22.60 -19.53
N LYS A 392 13.88 -23.82 -19.53
CA LYS A 392 14.70 -25.05 -19.60
C LYS A 392 15.56 -25.10 -20.85
N ARG A 393 15.01 -24.72 -22.01
CA ARG A 393 15.79 -24.66 -23.27
C ARG A 393 16.93 -23.65 -23.17
N MET A 394 16.67 -22.46 -22.62
CA MET A 394 17.69 -21.43 -22.42
C MET A 394 18.83 -21.92 -21.52
N VAL A 395 18.48 -22.60 -20.42
CA VAL A 395 19.46 -23.21 -19.51
C VAL A 395 20.30 -24.28 -20.21
N LEU A 396 19.67 -25.16 -20.99
CA LEU A 396 20.37 -26.22 -21.71
C LEU A 396 21.23 -25.72 -22.87
N SER A 397 20.87 -24.58 -23.47
CA SER A 397 21.65 -23.93 -24.53
C SER A 397 22.75 -23.01 -24.02
N ALA A 398 22.79 -22.74 -22.70
CA ALA A 398 23.80 -21.88 -22.13
C ALA A 398 25.17 -22.56 -22.22
N PRO A 399 26.23 -21.85 -22.63
CA PRO A 399 27.57 -22.40 -22.61
C PRO A 399 27.96 -22.82 -21.19
N PRO A 400 28.74 -23.89 -21.01
CA PRO A 400 29.25 -24.27 -19.70
C PRO A 400 30.02 -23.09 -19.10
N ALA A 401 29.76 -22.79 -17.83
CA ALA A 401 30.33 -21.62 -17.15
C ALA A 401 31.86 -21.62 -17.29
N SER A 402 32.40 -20.55 -17.89
CA SER A 402 33.84 -20.34 -18.05
C SER A 402 34.49 -19.72 -16.82
N GLU A 403 33.71 -19.31 -15.82
CA GLU A 403 34.18 -18.69 -14.59
C GLU A 403 33.60 -19.40 -13.37
N PRO A 404 34.39 -19.56 -12.29
CA PRO A 404 33.89 -20.10 -11.03
C PRO A 404 32.77 -19.19 -10.48
N PRO A 405 31.88 -19.72 -9.63
CA PRO A 405 30.85 -18.91 -9.01
C PRO A 405 31.51 -17.80 -8.19
N VAL A 406 30.93 -16.60 -8.22
CA VAL A 406 31.30 -15.42 -7.42
C VAL A 406 31.37 -15.73 -5.91
N ASP A 407 30.82 -16.86 -5.47
CA ASP A 407 30.91 -17.36 -4.10
C ASP A 407 32.33 -17.67 -3.61
N GLN A 408 33.31 -17.92 -4.49
CA GLN A 408 34.72 -18.05 -4.03
C GLN A 408 35.30 -16.74 -3.51
N ASP A 409 34.86 -15.59 -4.03
CA ASP A 409 35.26 -14.29 -3.49
C ASP A 409 34.52 -14.02 -2.18
N ILE A 410 33.24 -14.38 -2.06
CA ILE A 410 32.45 -14.18 -0.83
C ILE A 410 32.97 -15.02 0.35
N ALA A 411 33.49 -16.23 0.11
CA ALA A 411 34.08 -17.08 1.14
C ALA A 411 35.38 -16.51 1.75
N ASN A 412 36.12 -15.68 1.01
CA ASN A 412 37.31 -14.99 1.51
C ASN A 412 36.98 -13.73 2.34
N PHE A 413 35.70 -13.34 2.44
CA PHE A 413 35.24 -12.15 3.15
C PHE A 413 34.37 -12.45 4.40
N ARG A 414 34.27 -13.72 4.84
CA ARG A 414 33.60 -14.09 6.11
C ARG A 414 34.51 -14.00 7.32
#